data_AF-A0A392MUC2-F1
#
_entry.id   AF-A0A392MUC2-F1
#
_cell.length_a   1.000
_cell.length_b   1.000
_cell.length_c   1.000
_cell.angle_alpha   90.00
_cell.angle_beta   90.00
_cell.angle_gamma   90.00
#
_symmetry.space_group_name_H-M   'P 1'
#
loop_
_entity.id
_entity.type
_entity.pdbx_description
1 polymer ?
#
loop_
_entity_poly.entity_id
_entity_poly.type
_entity_poly.pdbx_seq_one_letter_code
_entity_poly.pdbx_strand_id
1 'polypeptide(L)'
;DIDFESAEAKKNVSGSSTKRSRAAEVHNLSERRRRDRINEKMKALQELIPRSNKSDKASMLDEAIEYLKSLQLQVQMMSMGCGMVPMMFPGIQQYMPTIGMGMG
;
A
#
# COMPACT_ATOMS: atom_id res chain seq x y z
N ASP A 1 16.75 -73.59 -19.68
CA ASP A 1 15.46 -72.89 -19.62
C ASP A 1 15.13 -72.67 -18.15
N ILE A 2 15.57 -71.58 -17.51
CA ILE A 2 15.05 -70.21 -17.56
C ILE A 2 13.54 -70.18 -17.34
N ASP A 3 13.12 -69.84 -16.13
CA ASP A 3 11.99 -68.92 -15.89
C ASP A 3 12.16 -68.29 -14.49
N PHE A 4 12.84 -67.14 -14.48
CA PHE A 4 12.88 -66.20 -13.36
C PHE A 4 11.84 -65.12 -13.66
N GLU A 5 10.62 -65.28 -13.14
CA GLU A 5 9.57 -64.29 -13.35
C GLU A 5 9.62 -63.19 -12.28
N SER A 6 9.89 -61.99 -12.79
CA SER A 6 10.20 -60.75 -12.08
C SER A 6 9.06 -60.27 -11.20
N ALA A 7 9.30 -60.28 -9.90
CA ALA A 7 8.42 -59.66 -8.91
C ALA A 7 8.74 -58.17 -8.74
N GLU A 8 8.52 -57.30 -9.72
CA GLU A 8 8.47 -55.84 -9.48
C GLU A 8 7.56 -55.09 -10.46
N ALA A 9 6.37 -54.71 -9.98
CA ALA A 9 5.62 -53.57 -10.52
C ALA A 9 4.69 -52.97 -9.46
N LYS A 10 5.23 -52.61 -8.28
CA LYS A 10 4.52 -51.78 -7.30
C LYS A 10 5.41 -50.67 -6.78
N LYS A 11 5.49 -49.59 -7.54
CA LYS A 11 5.76 -48.22 -7.06
C LYS A 11 5.60 -47.29 -8.25
N ASN A 12 4.81 -46.23 -8.08
CA ASN A 12 4.98 -44.90 -8.71
C ASN A 12 3.70 -44.05 -8.84
N VAL A 13 2.60 -44.40 -8.17
CA VAL A 13 1.40 -43.50 -8.12
C VAL A 13 1.32 -42.68 -6.82
N SER A 14 2.01 -43.09 -5.75
CA SER A 14 1.87 -42.48 -4.41
C SER A 14 2.72 -41.21 -4.16
N GLY A 15 3.84 -41.02 -4.88
CA GLY A 15 4.79 -39.93 -4.61
C GLY A 15 4.44 -38.56 -5.21
N SER A 16 3.59 -38.52 -6.25
CA SER A 16 3.22 -37.26 -6.94
C SER A 16 2.14 -36.48 -6.17
N SER A 17 1.14 -37.20 -5.64
CA SER A 17 0.06 -36.61 -4.85
C SER A 17 0.55 -36.00 -3.53
N THR A 18 1.42 -36.70 -2.81
CA THR A 18 2.03 -36.21 -1.55
C THR A 18 2.96 -35.01 -1.77
N LYS A 19 3.75 -34.98 -2.86
CA LYS A 19 4.55 -33.81 -3.22
C LYS A 19 3.68 -32.59 -3.56
N ARG A 20 2.57 -32.80 -4.28
CA ARG A 20 1.63 -31.72 -4.62
C ARG A 20 0.87 -31.20 -3.38
N SER A 21 0.52 -32.08 -2.43
CA SER A 21 -0.06 -31.70 -1.13
C SER A 21 0.89 -30.79 -0.34
N ARG A 22 2.15 -31.20 -0.19
CA ARG A 22 3.16 -30.42 0.54
C ARG A 22 3.41 -29.05 -0.10
N ALA A 23 3.43 -28.97 -1.43
CA ALA A 23 3.56 -27.69 -2.13
C ALA A 23 2.36 -26.76 -1.87
N ALA A 24 1.14 -27.30 -1.88
CA ALA A 24 -0.07 -26.55 -1.54
C ALA A 24 -0.06 -26.08 -0.07
N GLU A 25 0.39 -26.91 0.87
CA GLU A 25 0.54 -26.54 2.28
C GLU A 25 1.50 -25.37 2.49
N VAL A 26 2.68 -25.40 1.84
CA VAL A 26 3.67 -24.32 1.90
C VAL A 26 3.08 -23.03 1.32
N HIS A 27 2.38 -23.10 0.19
CA HIS A 27 1.70 -21.97 -0.42
C HIS A 27 0.64 -21.37 0.52
N ASN A 28 -0.21 -22.22 1.10
CA ASN A 28 -1.26 -21.80 2.04
C ASN A 28 -0.69 -21.15 3.31
N LEU A 29 0.42 -21.68 3.84
CA LEU A 29 1.12 -21.09 4.97
C LEU A 29 1.70 -19.71 4.62
N SER A 30 2.30 -19.58 3.42
CA SER A 30 2.83 -18.31 2.93
C SER A 30 1.75 -17.25 2.83
N GLU A 31 0.60 -17.59 2.23
CA GLU A 31 -0.53 -16.67 2.09
C GLU A 31 -1.15 -16.31 3.45
N ARG A 32 -1.25 -17.27 4.39
CA ARG A 32 -1.68 -16.97 5.76
C ARG A 32 -0.77 -15.92 6.40
N ARG A 33 0.55 -16.12 6.36
CA ARG A 33 1.51 -15.14 6.88
C ARG A 33 1.38 -13.78 6.21
N ARG A 34 1.08 -13.73 4.90
CA ARG A 34 0.83 -12.47 4.18
C ARG A 34 -0.39 -11.75 4.74
N ARG A 35 -1.51 -12.47 4.94
CA ARG A 35 -2.73 -11.91 5.54
C ARG A 35 -2.52 -11.44 6.97
N ASP A 36 -1.76 -12.18 7.77
CA ASP A 36 -1.47 -11.81 9.15
C ASP A 36 -0.71 -10.48 9.20
N ARG A 37 0.35 -10.31 8.38
CA ARG A 37 1.08 -9.03 8.27
C ARG A 37 0.19 -7.86 7.83
N ILE A 38 -0.79 -8.10 6.96
CA ILE A 38 -1.75 -7.07 6.55
C ILE A 38 -2.66 -6.70 7.72
N ASN A 39 -3.20 -7.70 8.42
CA ASN A 39 -4.09 -7.44 9.56
C ASN A 39 -3.35 -6.72 10.71
N GLU A 40 -2.08 -7.03 10.95
CA GLU A 40 -1.24 -6.28 11.90
C GLU A 40 -1.12 -4.80 11.50
N LYS A 41 -0.85 -4.52 10.23
CA LYS A 41 -0.80 -3.14 9.71
C LYS A 41 -2.14 -2.43 9.79
N MET A 42 -3.25 -3.12 9.51
CA MET A 42 -4.60 -2.56 9.65
C MET A 42 -4.89 -2.21 11.11
N LYS A 43 -4.50 -3.07 12.06
CA LYS A 43 -4.67 -2.79 13.49
C LYS A 43 -3.82 -1.60 13.94
N ALA A 44 -2.55 -1.53 13.51
CA ALA A 44 -1.69 -0.40 13.81
C ALA A 44 -2.26 0.91 13.23
N LEU A 45 -2.82 0.87 12.01
CA LEU A 45 -3.50 2.02 11.42
C LEU A 45 -4.72 2.43 12.27
N GLN A 46 -5.54 1.48 12.71
CA GLN A 46 -6.71 1.74 13.56
C GLN A 46 -6.34 2.48 14.88
N GLU A 47 -5.18 2.18 15.46
CA GLU A 47 -4.69 2.85 16.68
C GLU A 47 -4.27 4.31 16.42
N LEU A 48 -3.95 4.67 15.18
CA LEU A 48 -3.50 6.01 14.78
C LEU A 48 -4.63 6.92 14.27
N ILE A 49 -5.73 6.34 13.75
CA ILE A 49 -6.82 7.10 13.14
C ILE A 49 -7.94 7.38 14.15
N PRO A 50 -8.32 8.65 14.38
CA PRO A 50 -9.44 8.99 15.25
C PRO A 50 -10.76 8.35 14.76
N ARG A 51 -11.54 7.77 15.69
CA ARG A 51 -12.89 7.17 15.46
C ARG A 51 -12.92 5.88 14.63
N SER A 52 -11.78 5.27 14.31
CA SER A 52 -11.70 4.07 13.47
C SER A 52 -12.00 2.74 14.18
N ASN A 53 -12.37 2.74 15.48
CA ASN A 53 -12.56 1.52 16.26
C ASN A 53 -13.73 0.61 15.81
N LYS A 54 -14.63 1.13 14.97
CA LYS A 54 -15.81 0.41 14.44
C LYS A 54 -15.91 0.42 12.91
N SER A 55 -14.93 0.99 12.21
CA SER A 55 -14.90 1.06 10.75
C SER A 55 -14.51 -0.29 10.15
N ASP A 56 -15.18 -0.72 9.08
CA ASP A 56 -14.69 -1.84 8.28
C ASP A 56 -13.42 -1.45 7.51
N LYS A 57 -12.82 -2.40 6.78
CA LYS A 57 -11.52 -2.20 6.12
C LYS A 57 -11.54 -1.11 5.05
N ALA A 58 -12.66 -0.93 4.33
CA ALA A 58 -12.74 0.11 3.30
C ALA A 58 -12.85 1.49 3.97
N SER A 59 -13.81 1.65 4.89
CA SER A 59 -13.98 2.90 5.63
C SER A 59 -12.73 3.30 6.43
N MET A 60 -11.98 2.34 7.00
CA MET A 60 -10.72 2.64 7.69
C MET A 60 -9.68 3.27 6.76
N LEU A 61 -9.63 2.85 5.49
CA LEU A 61 -8.71 3.42 4.51
C LEU A 61 -9.17 4.84 4.10
N ASP A 62 -10.47 5.05 3.92
CA ASP A 62 -11.02 6.37 3.62
C ASP A 62 -10.76 7.35 4.77
N GLU A 63 -11.05 6.95 6.01
CA GLU A 63 -10.78 7.75 7.22
C GLU A 63 -9.29 8.08 7.38
N ALA A 64 -8.40 7.13 7.05
CA ALA A 64 -6.96 7.36 7.08
C ALA A 64 -6.51 8.43 6.07
N ILE A 65 -7.07 8.39 4.86
CA ILE A 65 -6.78 9.38 3.82
C ILE A 65 -7.27 10.77 4.25
N GLU A 66 -8.50 10.85 4.77
CA GLU A 66 -9.06 12.11 5.26
C GLU A 66 -8.26 12.70 6.42
N TYR A 67 -7.86 11.86 7.38
CA TYR A 67 -7.07 12.30 8.52
C TYR A 67 -5.71 12.86 8.08
N LEU A 68 -5.01 12.18 7.16
CA LEU A 68 -3.74 12.67 6.62
C LEU A 68 -3.90 14.00 5.88
N LYS A 69 -4.97 14.19 5.09
CA LYS A 69 -5.26 15.49 4.44
C LYS A 69 -5.48 16.60 5.48
N SER A 70 -6.23 16.31 6.55
CA SER A 70 -6.46 17.30 7.62
C SER A 70 -5.17 17.68 8.33
N LEU A 71 -4.28 16.71 8.58
CA LEU A 71 -2.97 16.97 9.20
C LEU A 71 -2.08 17.82 8.28
N GLN A 72 -2.07 17.55 6.97
CA GLN A 72 -1.35 18.39 6.00
C GLN A 72 -1.84 19.84 6.02
N LEU A 73 -3.17 20.05 6.04
CA LEU A 73 -3.76 21.38 6.15
C LEU A 73 -3.37 22.07 7.46
N GLN A 74 -3.42 21.35 8.58
CA GLN A 74 -3.02 21.89 9.88
C GLN A 74 -1.56 22.35 9.87
N VAL A 75 -0.64 21.52 9.35
CA VAL A 75 0.77 21.89 9.21
C VAL A 75 0.95 23.10 8.29
N GLN A 76 0.22 23.16 7.18
CA GLN A 76 0.25 24.31 6.27
C GLN A 76 -0.21 25.60 6.97
N MET A 77 -1.34 25.55 7.68
CA MET A 77 -1.88 26.71 8.41
C MET A 77 -0.93 27.17 9.52
N MET A 78 -0.32 26.24 10.27
CA MET A 78 0.66 26.57 11.31
C MET A 78 1.95 27.16 10.71
N SER A 79 2.36 26.68 9.54
CA SER A 79 3.54 27.21 8.84
C SER A 79 3.27 28.60 8.25
N MET A 80 2.07 28.84 7.72
CA MET A 80 1.65 30.15 7.22
C MET A 80 1.38 31.15 8.35
N GLY A 81 0.97 30.69 9.53
CA GLY A 81 0.71 31.50 10.72
C GLY A 81 1.96 31.99 11.45
N CYS A 82 3.14 31.42 11.18
CA CYS A 82 4.39 31.75 11.88
C CYS A 82 5.47 32.38 10.99
N GLY A 83 5.21 32.68 9.72
CA GLY A 83 6.19 33.38 8.91
C GLY A 83 5.83 33.50 7.44
N MET A 84 5.67 34.75 7.00
CA MET A 84 5.99 35.24 5.66
C MET A 84 5.19 34.62 4.50
N VAL A 85 4.26 35.41 3.95
CA VAL A 85 3.71 35.22 2.61
C VAL A 85 4.80 34.85 1.59
N PRO A 86 4.70 33.73 0.86
CA PRO A 86 5.41 33.59 -0.40
C PRO A 86 4.71 34.50 -1.40
N MET A 87 5.17 35.74 -1.47
CA MET A 87 5.09 36.50 -2.70
C MET A 87 5.76 35.66 -3.80
N MET A 88 5.08 35.54 -4.93
CA MET A 88 5.59 35.09 -6.22
C MET A 88 5.61 33.58 -6.48
N PHE A 89 4.65 33.17 -7.30
CA PHE A 89 4.70 31.99 -8.17
C PHE A 89 5.79 32.24 -9.24
N PRO A 90 6.93 31.53 -9.28
CA PRO A 90 7.92 31.72 -10.32
C PRO A 90 7.59 30.78 -11.48
N GLY A 91 6.68 31.21 -12.37
CA GLY A 91 6.19 30.33 -13.44
C GLY A 91 5.75 30.99 -14.75
N ILE A 92 5.63 32.32 -14.83
CA ILE A 92 5.29 32.98 -16.10
C ILE A 92 6.18 34.21 -16.26
N GLN A 93 7.34 33.97 -16.88
CA GLN A 93 8.14 35.02 -17.48
C GLN A 93 7.33 35.68 -18.62
N GLN A 94 7.28 37.01 -18.55
CA GLN A 94 7.43 37.93 -19.67
C GLN A 94 6.28 38.05 -20.68
N TYR A 95 5.47 39.10 -20.50
CA TYR A 95 5.33 40.20 -21.47
C TYR A 95 4.15 41.08 -21.04
N MET A 96 4.43 42.24 -20.47
CA MET A 96 3.52 43.39 -20.54
C MET A 96 4.40 44.59 -20.86
N PRO A 97 4.24 45.24 -22.03
CA PRO A 97 4.93 46.48 -22.28
C PRO A 97 4.24 47.57 -21.46
N THR A 98 5.03 48.26 -20.64
CA THR A 98 4.62 49.52 -20.01
C THR A 98 4.28 50.49 -21.13
N ILE A 99 3.00 50.85 -21.28
CA ILE A 99 2.61 51.98 -22.14
C ILE A 99 3.22 53.22 -21.50
N GLY A 100 4.26 53.75 -22.13
CA GLY A 100 4.86 55.03 -21.75
C GLY A 100 3.84 56.15 -21.93
N MET A 101 3.35 56.69 -20.82
CA MET A 101 2.66 57.98 -20.80
C MET A 101 3.67 59.07 -21.18
N GLY A 102 3.29 59.88 -22.16
CA GLY A 102 4.08 60.99 -22.67
C GLY A 102 4.28 62.11 -21.64
N MET A 103 5.45 62.73 -21.71
CA MET A 103 5.74 64.07 -21.25
C MET A 103 6.67 64.72 -22.27
N GLY A 104 6.31 65.90 -22.77
CA GLY A 104 7.15 66.74 -23.63
C GLY A 104 6.48 67.15 -24.93
#